data_AF-A0A353YGT8-F1
#
_entry.id   AF-A0A353YGT8-F1
#
_cell.length_a   1.000
_cell.length_b   1.000
_cell.length_c   1.000
_cell.angle_alpha   90.00
_cell.angle_beta   90.00
_cell.angle_gamma   90.00
#
_symmetry.space_group_name_H-M   'P 1'
#
loop_
_entity.id
_entity.type
_entity.pdbx_description
1 polymer ?
#
loop_
_entity_poly.entity_id
_entity_poly.type
_entity_poly.pdbx_seq_one_letter_code
_entity_poly.pdbx_strand_id
1 'polypeptide(L)'
;MILLTVFGLLLAFNAGPALAQDIEACFATADRVADGEPVTAEDKRAGHEACQRALAATSSVVQKSQIQDADFDIVGRPPKN
;
A
#
# COMPACT_ATOMS: atom_id res chain seq x y z
N MET A 1 -9.30 -14.53 -42.38
CA MET A 1 -9.76 -15.14 -41.11
C MET A 1 -8.69 -16.07 -40.58
N ILE A 2 -7.62 -15.52 -39.99
CA ILE A 2 -6.68 -16.24 -39.11
C ILE A 2 -6.33 -15.27 -37.99
N LEU A 3 -7.06 -15.39 -36.89
CA LEU A 3 -6.61 -15.25 -35.50
C LEU A 3 -5.88 -13.93 -35.15
N LEU A 4 -6.50 -12.85 -34.64
CA LEU A 4 -7.34 -12.73 -33.44
C LEU A 4 -6.77 -13.33 -32.14
N THR A 5 -5.48 -13.69 -32.06
CA THR A 5 -4.87 -14.32 -30.86
C THR A 5 -3.78 -13.51 -30.16
N VAL A 6 -3.53 -12.24 -30.54
CA VAL A 6 -2.46 -11.42 -29.92
C VAL A 6 -3.00 -10.41 -28.89
N PHE A 7 -4.32 -10.28 -28.73
CA PHE A 7 -4.88 -9.24 -27.83
C PHE A 7 -5.08 -9.68 -26.37
N GLY A 8 -4.82 -10.95 -26.04
CA GLY A 8 -5.10 -11.51 -24.71
C GLY A 8 -3.95 -11.44 -23.70
N LEU A 9 -2.73 -11.07 -24.10
CA LEU A 9 -1.52 -11.29 -23.28
C LEU A 9 -0.94 -10.04 -22.60
N LEU A 10 -1.66 -8.90 -22.58
CA LEU A 10 -1.17 -7.65 -21.97
C LEU A 10 -1.83 -7.28 -20.64
N LEU A 11 -2.82 -8.04 -20.17
CA LEU A 11 -3.52 -7.71 -18.92
C LEU A 11 -2.82 -8.19 -17.65
N ALA A 12 -1.69 -8.89 -17.75
CA ALA A 12 -0.98 -9.44 -16.59
C ALA A 12 0.11 -8.52 -15.99
N PHE A 13 0.42 -7.38 -16.61
CA PHE A 13 1.59 -6.56 -16.22
C PHE A 13 1.27 -5.22 -15.51
N ASN A 14 0.00 -4.93 -15.22
CA ASN A 14 -0.36 -3.65 -14.55
C ASN A 14 -0.29 -3.67 -13.00
N ALA A 15 0.16 -4.77 -12.38
CA ALA A 15 0.26 -4.84 -10.92
C ALA A 15 1.40 -3.98 -10.33
N GLY A 16 2.46 -3.71 -11.11
CA GLY A 16 3.61 -2.90 -10.68
C GLY A 16 3.27 -1.44 -10.32
N PRO A 17 2.63 -0.66 -11.20
CA PRO A 17 2.32 0.75 -10.92
C PRO A 17 1.34 0.91 -9.75
N ALA A 18 0.34 0.03 -9.62
CA ALA A 18 -0.61 0.08 -8.52
C ALA A 18 0.05 -0.20 -7.16
N LEU A 19 0.95 -1.19 -7.09
CA LEU A 19 1.70 -1.47 -5.86
C LEU A 19 2.59 -0.30 -5.44
N ALA A 20 3.30 0.32 -6.38
CA ALA A 20 4.16 1.47 -6.08
C ALA A 20 3.34 2.65 -5.51
N GLN A 21 2.16 2.90 -6.09
CA GLN A 21 1.23 3.93 -5.61
C GLN A 21 0.68 3.61 -4.21
N ASP A 22 0.34 2.36 -3.94
CA ASP A 22 -0.13 1.94 -2.62
C ASP A 22 0.96 2.06 -1.55
N ILE A 23 2.21 1.71 -1.89
CA ILE A 23 3.38 1.90 -1.00
C ILE A 23 3.62 3.38 -0.72
N GLU A 24 3.59 4.23 -1.76
CA GLU A 24 3.79 5.68 -1.63
C GLU A 24 2.69 6.31 -0.75
N ALA A 25 1.42 5.98 -1.00
CA ALA A 25 0.32 6.49 -0.20
C ALA A 25 0.37 6.03 1.27
N CYS A 26 0.79 4.79 1.51
CA CYS A 26 1.03 4.26 2.85
C CYS A 26 2.10 5.07 3.59
N PHE A 27 3.30 5.19 3.01
CA PHE A 27 4.41 5.88 3.67
C PHE A 27 4.18 7.38 3.80
N ALA A 28 3.63 8.05 2.79
CA ALA A 28 3.33 9.48 2.87
C ALA A 28 2.31 9.80 3.98
N THR A 29 1.33 8.91 4.22
CA THR A 29 0.38 9.09 5.32
C THR A 29 1.05 8.84 6.67
N ALA A 30 1.87 7.79 6.79
CA ALA A 30 2.62 7.50 8.00
C ALA A 30 3.58 8.64 8.37
N ASP A 31 4.33 9.17 7.41
CA ASP A 31 5.26 10.30 7.60
C ASP A 31 4.51 11.54 8.12
N ARG A 32 3.37 11.89 7.50
CA ARG A 32 2.53 13.01 7.99
C ARG A 32 2.08 12.79 9.44
N VAL A 33 1.68 11.56 9.80
CA VAL A 33 1.28 11.25 11.18
C VAL A 33 2.48 11.37 12.14
N ALA A 34 3.65 10.86 11.74
CA ALA A 34 4.88 10.91 12.53
C ALA A 34 5.39 12.33 12.74
N ASP A 35 5.28 13.19 11.73
CA ASP A 35 5.66 14.60 11.77
C ASP A 35 4.66 15.47 12.54
N GLY A 36 3.53 14.90 12.96
CA GLY A 36 2.48 15.63 13.69
C GLY A 36 1.67 16.57 12.81
N GLU A 37 1.71 16.39 11.49
CA GLU A 37 0.89 17.13 10.55
C GLU A 37 -0.62 16.83 10.78
N PRO A 38 -1.52 17.76 10.44
CA PRO A 38 -2.95 17.48 10.46
C PRO A 38 -3.28 16.39 9.43
N VAL A 39 -3.73 15.24 9.92
CA VAL A 39 -4.20 14.10 9.12
C VAL A 39 -5.62 13.74 9.57
N THR A 40 -6.57 13.79 8.64
CA THR A 40 -7.99 13.49 8.93
C THR A 40 -8.21 12.00 9.20
N ALA A 41 -9.37 11.64 9.75
CA ALA A 41 -9.72 10.23 9.92
C ALA A 41 -9.86 9.52 8.56
N GLU A 42 -10.37 10.24 7.56
CA GLU A 42 -10.49 9.79 6.18
C GLU A 42 -9.12 9.55 5.54
N ASP A 43 -8.16 10.47 5.73
CA ASP A 43 -6.78 10.31 5.26
C ASP A 43 -6.13 9.08 5.90
N LYS A 44 -6.28 8.91 7.22
CA LYS A 44 -5.75 7.74 7.93
C LYS A 44 -6.35 6.44 7.40
N ARG A 45 -7.66 6.43 7.14
CA ARG A 45 -8.34 5.25 6.56
C ARG A 45 -7.82 4.94 5.17
N ALA A 46 -7.67 5.95 4.31
CA ALA A 46 -7.14 5.77 2.96
C ALA A 46 -5.68 5.26 2.97
N GLY A 47 -4.85 5.82 3.85
CA GLY A 47 -3.47 5.38 4.06
C GLY A 47 -3.40 3.93 4.57
N HIS A 48 -4.20 3.58 5.58
CA HIS A 48 -4.32 2.21 6.09
C HIS A 48 -4.73 1.22 4.99
N GLU A 49 -5.77 1.55 4.22
CA GLU A 49 -6.22 0.71 3.10
C GLU A 49 -5.12 0.53 2.03
N ALA A 50 -4.32 1.57 1.76
CA ALA A 50 -3.16 1.49 0.87
C ALA A 50 -2.07 0.58 1.43
N CYS A 51 -1.72 0.70 2.72
CA CYS A 51 -0.79 -0.19 3.40
C CYS A 51 -1.26 -1.65 3.30
N GLN A 52 -2.54 -1.92 3.53
CA GLN A 52 -3.11 -3.27 3.46
C GLN A 52 -3.03 -3.88 2.05
N ARG A 53 -3.30 -3.09 1.00
CA ARG A 53 -3.10 -3.53 -0.39
C ARG A 53 -1.62 -3.81 -0.69
N ALA A 54 -0.73 -2.92 -0.25
CA ALA A 54 0.72 -3.09 -0.41
C ALA A 54 1.24 -4.34 0.31
N LEU A 55 0.76 -4.64 1.53
CA LEU A 55 1.10 -5.86 2.27
C LEU A 55 0.66 -7.13 1.56
N ALA A 56 -0.55 -7.11 0.98
CA ALA A 56 -1.08 -8.24 0.23
C ALA A 56 -0.29 -8.54 -1.03
N ALA A 57 0.18 -7.50 -1.74
CA ALA A 57 0.90 -7.62 -3.00
C ALA A 57 2.43 -7.75 -2.86
N THR A 58 3.00 -7.39 -1.72
CA THR A 58 4.45 -7.53 -1.45
C THR A 58 4.80 -8.97 -1.12
N SER A 59 5.91 -9.49 -1.64
CA SER A 59 6.43 -10.84 -1.29
C SER A 59 7.66 -10.81 -0.37
N SER A 60 8.39 -9.69 -0.34
CA SER A 60 9.56 -9.51 0.52
C SER A 60 9.16 -9.32 1.99
N VAL A 61 9.70 -10.17 2.87
CA VAL A 61 9.45 -10.09 4.33
C VAL A 61 9.95 -8.76 4.90
N VAL A 62 11.11 -8.28 4.42
CA VAL A 62 11.69 -7.00 4.89
C VAL A 62 10.78 -5.84 4.52
N GLN A 63 10.29 -5.80 3.27
CA GLN A 63 9.37 -4.74 2.84
C GLN A 63 8.03 -4.83 3.56
N LYS A 64 7.51 -6.05 3.80
CA LYS A 64 6.29 -6.22 4.60
C LYS A 64 6.43 -5.64 6.00
N SER A 65 7.56 -5.89 6.67
CA SER A 65 7.80 -5.33 8.00
C SER A 65 7.76 -3.81 7.99
N GLN A 66 8.40 -3.17 7.00
CA GLN A 66 8.40 -1.71 6.86
C GLN A 66 6.99 -1.16 6.63
N ILE A 67 6.21 -1.80 5.75
CA ILE A 67 4.82 -1.39 5.49
C ILE A 67 3.95 -1.61 6.73
N GLN A 68 4.16 -2.67 7.51
CA GLN A 68 3.44 -2.92 8.77
C GLN A 68 3.75 -1.86 9.83
N ASP A 69 5.02 -1.48 9.98
CA ASP A 69 5.40 -0.42 10.92
C ASP A 69 4.75 0.91 10.53
N ALA A 70 4.76 1.27 9.25
CA ALA A 70 4.05 2.46 8.75
C ALA A 70 2.54 2.40 9.00
N ASP A 71 1.92 1.23 8.77
CA ASP A 71 0.49 1.04 9.05
C ASP A 71 0.17 1.26 10.53
N PHE A 72 1.02 0.76 11.43
CA PHE A 72 0.89 0.99 12.86
C PHE A 72 1.07 2.44 13.27
N ASP A 73 1.90 3.21 12.57
CA ASP A 73 2.01 4.64 12.82
C ASP A 73 0.71 5.37 12.45
N ILE A 74 -0.01 4.89 11.42
CA ILE A 74 -1.31 5.43 11.00
C ILE A 74 -2.44 5.07 11.98
N VAL A 75 -2.62 3.77 12.28
CA VAL A 75 -3.77 3.27 13.06
C VAL A 75 -3.51 3.11 14.56
N GLY A 76 -2.25 3.27 14.98
CA GLY A 76 -1.80 3.05 16.34
C GLY A 76 -1.39 1.59 16.58
N ARG A 77 -0.43 1.42 17.49
CA ARG A 77 0.01 0.09 17.95
C ARG A 77 -0.98 -0.47 18.97
N PRO A 78 -1.31 -1.77 18.92
CA PRO A 78 -2.08 -2.40 19.99
C PRO A 78 -1.33 -2.29 21.33
N PRO A 79 -2.06 -2.15 22.45
CA PRO A 79 -1.44 -2.08 23.77
C PRO A 79 -0.67 -3.37 24.06
N LYS A 80 0.52 -3.23 24.65
CA LYS A 80 1.27 -4.37 25.20
C LYS A 80 0.64 -4.73 26.53
N ASN A 81 -0.08 -5.84 26.57
CA ASN A 81 -0.62 -6.45 27.79
C ASN A 81 0.51 -7.07 28.63
#